data_AF-A0A1E7I945-F1
#
_entry.id   AF-A0A1E7I945-F1
#
_cell.length_a   1.000
_cell.length_b   1.000
_cell.length_c   1.000
_cell.angle_alpha   90.00
_cell.angle_beta   90.00
_cell.angle_gamma   90.00
#
_symmetry.space_group_name_H-M   'P 1'
#
loop_
_entity.id
_entity.type
_entity.pdbx_description
1 polymer ?
#
loop_
_entity_poly.entity_id
_entity_poly.type
_entity_poly.pdbx_seq_one_letter_code
_entity_poly.pdbx_strand_id
1 'polypeptide(L)'
;MDQRDTLAKISKLPGHMCRFYQKGRCLYEEFLNPGYNTAWRCKVLGGLEDEYDKLIRQAEAFKLSAEVVADLWNQRVAEHRASSGGCQKGALKGEDTYPLCSNGHDDICLLELPECEGVCKKFKPINNSSDTE
;
A
#
# COMPACT_ATOMS: atom_id res chain seq x y z
N MET A 1 -9.47 9.72 -54.23
CA MET A 1 -8.84 8.59 -53.53
C MET A 1 -8.06 9.20 -52.37
N ASP A 2 -8.64 9.17 -51.17
CA ASP A 2 -8.05 9.79 -49.99
C ASP A 2 -7.81 8.67 -48.96
N GLN A 3 -6.62 8.09 -49.01
CA GLN A 3 -6.18 7.04 -48.08
C GLN A 3 -5.81 7.72 -46.75
N ARG A 4 -6.75 7.76 -45.82
CA ARG A 4 -6.46 8.09 -44.42
C ARG A 4 -5.80 6.88 -43.76
N ASP A 5 -4.48 6.88 -43.71
CA ASP A 5 -3.69 6.02 -42.82
C ASP A 5 -4.16 6.26 -41.39
N THR A 6 -5.00 5.35 -40.89
CA THR A 6 -5.44 5.36 -39.51
C THR A 6 -4.33 4.68 -38.71
N LEU A 7 -3.47 5.49 -38.06
CA LEU A 7 -2.42 4.99 -37.15
C LEU A 7 -3.02 3.95 -36.19
N ALA A 8 -2.64 2.69 -36.37
CA ALA A 8 -3.07 1.61 -35.49
C ALA A 8 -2.57 1.92 -34.07
N LYS A 9 -3.50 2.02 -33.12
CA LYS A 9 -3.18 2.34 -31.73
C LYS A 9 -2.61 1.09 -31.07
N ILE A 10 -1.28 1.00 -31.00
CA ILE A 10 -0.59 -0.06 -30.25
C ILE A 10 -0.86 0.17 -28.77
N SER A 11 -1.66 -0.70 -28.15
CA SER A 11 -1.89 -0.72 -26.70
C SER A 11 -1.07 -1.83 -26.05
N LYS A 12 -0.63 -1.59 -24.81
CA LYS A 12 -0.05 -2.65 -23.98
C LYS A 12 -1.14 -3.67 -23.67
N LEU A 13 -0.83 -4.96 -23.78
CA LEU A 13 -1.72 -6.02 -23.30
C LEU A 13 -1.94 -5.83 -21.80
N PRO A 14 -3.18 -5.93 -21.29
CA PRO A 14 -3.46 -5.58 -19.91
C PRO A 14 -2.96 -6.67 -18.95
N GLY A 15 -2.40 -6.25 -17.81
CA GLY A 15 -1.82 -7.17 -16.83
C GLY A 15 -2.81 -7.83 -15.87
N HIS A 16 -4.10 -7.53 -15.94
CA HIS A 16 -5.09 -7.96 -14.94
C HIS A 16 -5.25 -9.48 -14.78
N MET A 17 -4.77 -10.27 -15.75
CA MET A 17 -4.73 -11.74 -15.68
C MET A 17 -3.48 -12.29 -14.99
N CYS A 18 -2.53 -11.44 -14.62
CA CYS A 18 -1.31 -11.82 -13.96
C CYS A 18 -1.51 -11.89 -12.43
N ARG A 19 -1.02 -12.94 -11.78
CA ARG A 19 -0.97 -13.10 -10.32
C ARG A 19 -0.33 -11.92 -9.59
N PHE A 20 0.62 -11.24 -10.23
CA PHE A 20 1.35 -10.12 -9.63
C PHE A 20 0.70 -8.76 -9.87
N TYR A 21 -0.43 -8.72 -10.58
CA TYR A 21 -1.13 -7.46 -10.85
C TYR A 21 -1.98 -7.06 -9.65
N GLN A 22 -1.82 -5.82 -9.20
CA GLN A 22 -2.69 -5.22 -8.19
C GLN A 22 -2.98 -3.77 -8.54
N LYS A 23 -4.23 -3.45 -8.86
CA LYS A 23 -4.71 -2.06 -9.17
C LYS A 23 -3.81 -1.29 -10.15
N GLY A 24 -3.32 -1.95 -11.21
CA GLY A 24 -2.47 -1.32 -12.22
C GLY A 24 -0.97 -1.35 -11.93
N ARG A 25 -0.56 -1.96 -10.81
CA ARG A 25 0.82 -2.00 -10.30
C ARG A 25 1.34 -3.44 -10.28
N CYS A 26 2.66 -3.61 -10.33
CA CYS A 26 3.29 -4.93 -10.38
C CYS A 26 3.94 -5.29 -9.03
N LEU A 27 3.37 -6.27 -8.32
CA LEU A 27 3.85 -6.78 -7.02
C LEU A 27 5.00 -7.80 -7.14
N TYR A 28 5.49 -8.12 -8.35
CA TYR A 28 6.41 -9.24 -8.54
C TYR A 28 7.66 -9.16 -7.64
N GLU A 29 8.27 -7.98 -7.53
CA GLU A 29 9.50 -7.82 -6.77
C GLU A 29 9.25 -7.85 -5.27
N GLU A 30 8.13 -7.29 -4.81
CA GLU A 30 7.70 -7.40 -3.41
C GLU A 30 7.39 -8.85 -3.05
N PHE A 31 6.70 -9.60 -3.93
CA PHE A 31 6.43 -11.02 -3.72
C PHE A 31 7.71 -11.86 -3.62
N LEU A 32 8.76 -11.49 -4.36
CA LEU A 32 10.04 -12.20 -4.32
C LEU A 32 10.83 -11.91 -3.05
N ASN A 33 10.83 -10.65 -2.60
CA ASN A 33 11.57 -10.20 -1.41
C ASN A 33 10.76 -9.16 -0.62
N PRO A 34 9.83 -9.60 0.24
CA PRO A 34 9.00 -8.68 1.01
C PRO A 34 9.84 -7.72 1.85
N GLY A 35 9.50 -6.43 1.82
CA GLY A 35 10.19 -5.38 2.57
C GLY A 35 11.59 -5.00 2.07
N TYR A 36 12.11 -5.62 1.01
CA TYR A 36 13.44 -5.29 0.47
C TYR A 36 13.51 -3.84 -0.04
N ASN A 37 12.47 -3.38 -0.74
CA ASN A 37 12.41 -2.03 -1.25
C ASN A 37 11.66 -1.10 -0.30
N THR A 38 12.39 -0.47 0.61
CA THR A 38 11.84 0.47 1.61
C THR A 38 11.19 1.72 0.98
N ALA A 39 11.46 2.00 -0.30
CA ALA A 39 10.80 3.10 -1.01
C ALA A 39 9.30 2.83 -1.20
N TRP A 40 8.86 1.57 -1.25
CA TRP A 40 7.46 1.20 -1.42
C TRP A 40 6.64 1.26 -0.15
N ARG A 41 7.29 1.29 1.02
CA ARG A 41 6.60 1.38 2.32
C ARG A 41 5.73 2.62 2.39
N CYS A 42 4.52 2.43 2.90
CA CYS A 42 3.56 3.51 3.11
C CYS A 42 4.13 4.54 4.09
N LYS A 43 4.32 5.77 3.63
CA LYS A 43 4.91 6.84 4.46
C LYS A 43 4.02 7.26 5.63
N VAL A 44 2.71 7.12 5.49
CA VAL A 44 1.78 7.35 6.61
C VAL A 44 1.93 6.28 7.67
N LEU A 45 2.00 5.01 7.26
CA LEU A 45 2.18 3.91 8.20
C LEU A 45 3.54 4.01 8.91
N GLY A 46 4.61 4.26 8.16
CA GLY A 46 5.94 4.49 8.75
C GLY A 46 5.97 5.65 9.74
N GLY A 47 5.29 6.77 9.44
CA GLY A 47 5.17 7.87 10.39
C GLY A 47 4.38 7.53 11.66
N LEU A 48 3.34 6.68 11.56
CA LEU A 48 2.62 6.17 12.72
C LEU A 48 3.50 5.22 13.55
N GLU A 49 4.26 4.33 12.90
CA GLU A 49 5.23 3.46 13.58
C GLU A 49 6.26 4.29 14.36
N ASP A 50 6.82 5.34 13.74
CA ASP A 50 7.79 6.24 14.39
C ASP A 50 7.21 6.93 15.64
N GLU A 51 5.96 7.40 15.57
CA GLU A 51 5.28 8.03 16.70
C GLU A 51 4.89 7.02 17.80
N TYR A 52 4.59 5.77 17.42
CA TYR A 52 4.37 4.69 18.36
C TYR A 52 5.65 4.33 19.11
N ASP A 53 6.76 4.15 18.39
CA ASP A 53 8.08 3.88 18.97
C ASP A 53 8.50 4.97 19.96
N LYS A 54 8.21 6.23 19.62
CA LYS A 54 8.43 7.36 20.52
C LYS A 54 7.55 7.31 21.76
N LEU A 55 6.27 6.93 21.61
CA LEU A 55 5.37 6.75 22.74
C LEU A 55 5.86 5.65 23.69
N ILE A 56 6.31 4.51 23.16
CA ILE A 56 6.82 3.40 23.99
C ILE A 56 8.05 3.85 24.79
N ARG A 57 9.02 4.51 24.15
CA ARG A 57 10.21 5.05 24.85
C ARG A 57 9.82 6.02 25.98
N GLN A 58 8.80 6.87 25.75
CA GLN A 58 8.29 7.78 26.77
C GLN A 58 7.58 7.02 27.89
N ALA A 59 6.75 6.04 27.56
CA ALA A 59 6.03 5.22 28.53
C ALA A 59 6.97 4.50 29.50
N GLU A 60 8.05 3.94 28.98
CA GLU A 60 9.10 3.29 29.79
C GLU A 60 9.79 4.29 30.71
N ALA A 61 10.19 5.45 30.18
CA ALA A 61 10.87 6.49 30.96
C ALA A 61 10.01 7.03 32.12
N PHE A 62 8.70 7.15 31.90
CA PHE A 62 7.73 7.64 32.88
C PHE A 62 7.02 6.53 33.67
N LYS A 63 7.34 5.25 33.40
CA LYS A 63 6.69 4.07 34.01
C LYS A 63 5.16 4.12 33.90
N LEU A 64 4.65 4.50 32.72
CA LEU A 64 3.22 4.55 32.46
C LEU A 64 2.62 3.14 32.43
N SER A 65 1.36 3.00 32.84
CA SER A 65 0.64 1.73 32.69
C SER A 65 0.25 1.49 31.23
N ALA A 66 0.01 0.22 30.88
CA ALA A 66 -0.43 -0.15 29.54
C ALA A 66 -1.76 0.51 29.15
N GLU A 67 -2.70 0.70 30.10
CA GLU A 67 -3.97 1.38 29.81
C GLU A 67 -3.74 2.84 29.38
N VAL A 68 -2.88 3.57 30.11
CA VAL A 68 -2.55 4.97 29.78
C VAL A 68 -1.89 5.08 28.41
N VAL A 69 -0.98 4.15 28.08
CA VAL A 69 -0.34 4.11 26.77
C VAL A 69 -1.35 3.87 25.66
N ALA A 70 -2.29 2.95 25.85
CA ALA A 70 -3.34 2.66 24.89
C ALA A 70 -4.24 3.88 24.64
N ASP A 71 -4.65 4.59 25.71
CA ASP A 71 -5.47 5.80 25.60
C ASP A 71 -4.74 6.93 24.85
N LEU A 72 -3.48 7.18 25.21
CA LEU A 72 -2.63 8.16 24.53
C LEU A 72 -2.44 7.82 23.04
N TRP A 73 -2.26 6.53 22.72
CA TRP A 73 -2.12 6.08 21.35
C TRP A 73 -3.41 6.29 20.54
N ASN A 74 -4.56 5.90 21.10
CA ASN A 74 -5.86 6.07 20.46
C ASN A 74 -6.15 7.55 20.14
N GLN A 75 -5.84 8.45 21.09
CA GLN A 75 -5.99 9.88 20.88
C GLN A 75 -5.09 10.37 19.73
N ARG A 76 -3.80 10.01 19.72
CA ARG A 76 -2.87 10.43 18.66
C ARG A 76 -3.28 9.92 17.28
N VAL A 77 -3.73 8.68 17.19
CA VAL A 77 -4.23 8.11 15.92
C VAL A 77 -5.48 8.86 15.44
N ALA A 78 -6.41 9.21 16.34
CA ALA A 78 -7.59 10.00 16.00
C ALA A 78 -7.20 11.41 15.49
N GLU A 79 -6.26 12.08 16.15
CA GLU A 79 -5.73 13.38 15.73
C GLU A 79 -4.99 13.30 14.38
N HIS A 80 -4.19 12.25 14.15
CA HIS A 80 -3.50 12.03 12.88
C HIS A 80 -4.48 11.78 11.73
N ARG A 81 -5.62 11.10 12.00
CA ARG A 81 -6.70 10.95 11.01
C ARG A 81 -7.39 12.29 10.73
N ALA A 82 -7.75 13.04 11.77
CA ALA A 82 -8.50 14.29 11.65
C ALA A 82 -7.69 15.41 10.98
N SER A 83 -6.39 15.50 11.30
CA SER A 83 -5.50 16.56 10.78
C SER A 83 -5.18 16.44 9.29
N SER A 84 -5.54 15.32 8.63
CA SER A 84 -5.49 15.15 7.18
C SER A 84 -4.26 15.76 6.47
N GLY A 85 -3.07 15.65 7.06
CA GLY A 85 -1.80 15.62 6.33
C GLY A 85 -1.49 14.24 5.74
N GLY A 86 -2.26 13.22 6.14
CA GLY A 86 -2.05 11.81 5.87
C GLY A 86 -2.34 11.41 4.43
N CYS A 87 -1.26 11.21 3.66
CA CYS A 87 -1.22 10.75 2.27
C CYS A 87 -1.99 11.63 1.26
N GLN A 88 -1.26 12.54 0.61
CA GLN A 88 -1.77 13.30 -0.55
C GLN A 88 -2.18 12.41 -1.75
N LYS A 89 -1.76 11.13 -1.74
CA LYS A 89 -1.97 10.18 -2.84
C LYS A 89 -3.24 9.32 -2.69
N GLY A 90 -4.02 9.49 -1.61
CA GLY A 90 -5.30 8.81 -1.48
C GLY A 90 -5.87 8.88 -0.07
N ALA A 91 -7.11 9.36 0.04
CA ALA A 91 -7.83 9.49 1.29
C ALA A 91 -7.99 8.13 1.99
N LEU A 92 -7.66 8.08 3.28
CA LEU A 92 -8.09 7.03 4.20
C LEU A 92 -9.63 6.99 4.17
N LYS A 93 -10.23 5.83 3.82
CA LYS A 93 -11.69 5.65 3.85
C LYS A 93 -12.01 4.56 4.86
N GLY A 94 -12.76 4.89 5.91
CA GLY A 94 -13.29 3.93 6.88
C GLY A 94 -13.25 4.44 8.31
N GLU A 95 -14.27 4.11 9.10
CA GLU A 95 -14.36 4.46 10.52
C GLU A 95 -13.64 3.45 11.43
N ASP A 96 -13.46 2.20 10.97
CA ASP A 96 -12.96 1.12 11.83
C ASP A 96 -11.64 0.50 11.37
N THR A 97 -10.71 0.41 12.32
CA THR A 97 -9.40 -0.27 12.32
C THR A 97 -8.36 0.18 11.27
N TYR A 98 -7.20 0.57 11.80
CA TYR A 98 -5.85 0.73 11.21
C TYR A 98 -5.69 0.72 9.66
N PRO A 99 -4.95 1.71 9.11
CA PRO A 99 -5.38 2.54 8.00
C PRO A 99 -5.86 1.76 6.77
N LEU A 100 -7.18 1.76 6.55
CA LEU A 100 -7.81 1.34 5.30
C LEU A 100 -7.58 2.39 4.21
N CYS A 101 -6.33 2.49 3.72
CA CYS A 101 -6.02 3.19 2.49
C CYS A 101 -6.42 2.31 1.31
N SER A 102 -7.18 2.83 0.35
CA SER A 102 -7.56 2.07 -0.84
C SER A 102 -6.35 1.63 -1.69
N ASN A 103 -5.19 2.26 -1.50
CA ASN A 103 -3.95 1.89 -2.16
C ASN A 103 -2.96 1.15 -1.25
N GLY A 104 -3.35 0.84 0.00
CA GLY A 104 -2.56 0.00 0.89
C GLY A 104 -2.60 -1.46 0.44
N HIS A 105 -1.45 -2.12 0.55
CA HIS A 105 -1.31 -3.58 0.48
C HIS A 105 -0.31 -3.96 1.55
N ASP A 106 -0.77 -4.57 2.64
CA ASP A 106 0.03 -4.76 3.85
C ASP A 106 0.67 -3.44 4.32
N ASP A 107 2.01 -3.36 4.42
CA ASP A 107 2.73 -2.14 4.82
C ASP A 107 3.19 -1.26 3.64
N ILE A 108 2.92 -1.66 2.40
CA ILE A 108 3.31 -0.93 1.19
C ILE A 108 2.18 -0.08 0.59
N CYS A 109 2.58 0.96 -0.13
CA CYS A 109 1.69 1.80 -0.92
C CYS A 109 1.78 1.39 -2.38
N LEU A 110 0.69 0.87 -2.95
CA LEU A 110 0.62 0.46 -4.36
C LEU A 110 1.02 1.58 -5.33
N LEU A 111 0.81 2.85 -4.97
CA LEU A 111 1.19 3.98 -5.82
C LEU A 111 2.70 4.22 -5.90
N GLU A 112 3.48 3.64 -5.00
CA GLU A 112 4.96 3.66 -5.06
C GLU A 112 5.52 2.50 -5.90
N LEU A 113 4.69 1.51 -6.23
CA LEU A 113 5.10 0.37 -7.03
C LEU A 113 5.18 0.72 -8.52
N PRO A 114 6.02 -0.01 -9.30
CA PRO A 114 6.07 0.15 -10.74
C PRO A 114 4.70 -0.18 -11.37
N GLU A 115 4.39 0.52 -12.47
CA GLU A 115 3.22 0.19 -13.29
C GLU A 115 3.33 -1.24 -13.84
N CYS A 116 2.20 -1.93 -13.92
CA CYS A 116 2.17 -3.25 -14.54
C CYS A 116 2.20 -3.12 -16.07
N GLU A 117 3.26 -3.63 -16.69
CA GLU A 117 3.43 -3.61 -18.14
C GLU A 117 2.50 -4.59 -18.89
N GLY A 118 1.95 -5.58 -18.19
CA GLY A 118 1.09 -6.59 -18.79
C GLY A 118 1.75 -7.96 -18.99
N VAL A 119 1.54 -8.54 -20.17
CA VAL A 119 2.14 -9.81 -20.59
C VAL A 119 3.65 -9.61 -20.77
N CYS A 120 4.38 -9.80 -19.68
CA CYS A 120 5.84 -9.71 -19.62
C CYS A 120 6.45 -11.09 -19.34
N LYS A 121 7.79 -11.19 -19.32
CA LYS A 121 8.51 -12.44 -19.01
C LYS A 121 8.21 -13.01 -17.62
N LYS A 122 7.69 -12.17 -16.71
CA LYS A 122 7.31 -12.52 -15.34
C LYS A 122 5.82 -12.88 -15.22
N PHE A 123 5.06 -12.84 -16.31
CA PHE A 123 3.62 -13.10 -16.30
C PHE A 123 3.34 -14.52 -15.78
N LYS A 124 2.47 -14.61 -14.77
CA LYS A 124 1.92 -15.87 -14.27
C LYS A 124 0.41 -15.74 -14.21
N PRO A 125 -0.37 -16.61 -14.86
CA PRO A 125 -1.82 -16.51 -14.81
C PRO A 125 -2.33 -16.67 -13.37
N ILE A 126 -3.43 -16.01 -13.05
CA ILE A 126 -4.19 -16.31 -11.83
C ILE A 126 -4.76 -17.72 -12.03
N ASN A 127 -4.29 -18.69 -11.25
CA ASN A 127 -4.91 -20.01 -11.21
C ASN A 127 -6.21 -19.89 -10.42
N ASN A 128 -7.36 -20.11 -11.06
CA ASN A 128 -8.65 -20.18 -10.37
C ASN A 128 -8.88 -21.55 -9.67
N SER A 129 -7.82 -22.34 -9.45
CA SER A 129 -7.91 -23.50 -8.55
C SER A 129 -7.84 -22.97 -7.13
N SER A 130 -8.94 -23.13 -6.41
CA SER A 130 -9.06 -22.93 -4.97
C SER A 130 -8.01 -23.74 -4.22
N ASP A 131 -6.85 -23.16 -3.98
CA ASP A 131 -5.85 -23.70 -3.07
C ASP A 131 -5.86 -22.83 -1.80
N THR A 132 -6.82 -23.14 -0.94
CA THR A 132 -6.75 -22.92 0.50
C THR A 132 -5.59 -23.73 1.06
N GLU A 133 -4.62 -23.05 1.66
CA GLU A 133 -3.86 -23.51 2.83
C GLU A 133 -3.31 -22.29 3.59
#